data_AF-A0AAU5L632-F1
#
_entry.id   AF-A0AAU5L632-F1
#
_cell.length_a   1.000
_cell.length_b   1.000
_cell.length_c   1.000
_cell.angle_alpha   90.00
_cell.angle_beta   90.00
_cell.angle_gamma   90.00
#
_symmetry.space_group_name_H-M   'P 1'
#
loop_
_entity.id
_entity.type
_entity.pdbx_description
1 polymer ?
#
loop_
_entity_poly.entity_id
_entity_poly.type
_entity_poly.pdbx_seq_one_letter_code
_entity_poly.pdbx_strand_id
1 'polypeptide(L)'
;MVRRLAGITLVNTVGSGLSLAVGVLFFTRVLGLSAAQLGIGLTAAGLCGVAASVPAGRAADRWGARPVLVVLITVNALGTAGYALVHSYPAFLALACVVSAVDRGAAAVRNALYAEVLPADRRVAGRAYLRVVTNVGLCLGTALGAVALQVDRRPAYLTAILADALSYLVVAALFHRLAVPARVRPAARPVAGDGPGEPAGRRCNPALRDGPFLVVTVLNALLCLQFAMLEVGVPLWVVQHTEAPRITVAGTLIVNTVLVIALQVRATRGTEDPATAARVCGRAGLILAASCLVLALAHGLPAVVAAVLVLAGVALQAFGEVLSQAGGWALSYDLAGERDHGAYQGVYNAGSAASLMIGPAVVSTAVVGWGLFGWVALGVLLAGAGLAMGPAVRWARGREGASAG
;
A
#
# COMPACT_ATOMS: atom_id res chain seq x y z
N MET A 1 -17.15 9.07 14.37
CA MET A 1 -16.75 8.76 12.97
C MET A 1 -15.65 7.70 12.88
N VAL A 2 -14.48 7.92 13.50
CA VAL A 2 -13.32 6.97 13.46
C VAL A 2 -13.69 5.54 13.86
N ARG A 3 -14.46 5.32 14.94
CA ARG A 3 -14.93 3.96 15.33
C ARG A 3 -15.75 3.25 14.25
N ARG A 4 -16.59 3.99 13.51
CA ARG A 4 -17.39 3.42 12.40
C ARG A 4 -16.47 3.05 11.23
N LEU A 5 -15.55 3.94 10.86
CA LEU A 5 -14.55 3.65 9.82
C LEU A 5 -13.67 2.46 10.21
N ALA A 6 -13.29 2.32 11.48
CA ALA A 6 -12.53 1.18 11.96
C ALA A 6 -13.31 -0.14 11.83
N GLY A 7 -14.60 -0.16 12.19
CA GLY A 7 -15.45 -1.33 11.97
C GLY A 7 -15.54 -1.73 10.49
N ILE A 8 -15.72 -0.75 9.61
CA ILE A 8 -15.75 -0.98 8.15
C ILE A 8 -14.40 -1.53 7.66
N THR A 9 -13.29 -0.91 8.06
CA THR A 9 -11.94 -1.36 7.71
C THR A 9 -11.70 -2.78 8.20
N LEU A 10 -12.07 -3.11 9.44
CA LEU A 10 -11.87 -4.43 10.01
C LEU A 10 -12.59 -5.53 9.21
N VAL A 11 -13.86 -5.32 8.86
CA VAL A 11 -14.61 -6.28 8.04
C VAL A 11 -13.94 -6.48 6.69
N ASN A 12 -13.55 -5.39 6.03
CA ASN A 12 -12.85 -5.44 4.74
C ASN A 12 -11.54 -6.22 4.85
N THR A 13 -10.72 -5.94 5.86
CA THR A 13 -9.36 -6.48 5.94
C THR A 13 -9.30 -7.90 6.48
N VAL A 14 -10.29 -8.34 7.27
CA VAL A 14 -10.47 -9.76 7.61
C VAL A 14 -10.79 -10.57 6.35
N GLY A 15 -11.72 -10.10 5.51
CA GLY A 15 -12.02 -10.73 4.22
C GLY A 15 -10.79 -10.76 3.31
N SER A 16 -10.13 -9.61 3.11
CA SER A 16 -8.95 -9.54 2.25
C SER A 16 -7.80 -10.40 2.76
N GLY A 17 -7.60 -10.51 4.08
CA GLY A 17 -6.58 -11.38 4.68
C GLY A 17 -6.86 -12.86 4.44
N LEU A 18 -8.13 -13.25 4.54
CA LEU A 18 -8.60 -14.60 4.23
C LEU A 18 -8.29 -14.97 2.77
N SER A 19 -8.67 -14.11 1.82
CA SER A 19 -8.35 -14.29 0.39
C SER A 19 -6.85 -14.28 0.12
N LEU A 20 -6.08 -13.41 0.78
CA LEU A 20 -4.63 -13.31 0.61
C LEU A 20 -3.93 -14.61 1.01
N ALA A 21 -4.34 -15.23 2.11
CA ALA A 21 -3.76 -16.49 2.57
C ALA A 21 -4.04 -17.64 1.60
N VAL A 22 -5.25 -17.72 1.05
CA VAL A 22 -5.67 -18.86 0.23
C VAL A 22 -5.47 -18.65 -1.26
N GLY A 23 -5.31 -17.40 -1.72
CA GLY A 23 -5.46 -16.99 -3.12
C GLY A 23 -4.54 -17.73 -4.08
N VAL A 24 -3.23 -17.78 -3.78
CA VAL A 24 -2.25 -18.48 -4.64
C VAL A 24 -2.63 -19.95 -4.82
N LEU A 25 -3.01 -20.63 -3.74
CA LEU A 25 -3.39 -22.05 -3.79
C LEU A 25 -4.76 -22.25 -4.45
N PHE A 26 -5.70 -21.33 -4.26
CA PHE A 26 -6.97 -21.36 -4.99
C PHE A 26 -6.73 -21.25 -6.51
N PHE A 27 -5.95 -20.27 -6.97
CA PHE A 27 -5.69 -20.09 -8.41
C PHE A 27 -4.88 -21.23 -9.02
N THR A 28 -3.91 -21.80 -8.28
CA THR A 28 -3.07 -22.87 -8.81
C THR A 28 -3.71 -24.26 -8.71
N ARG A 29 -4.40 -24.57 -7.60
CA ARG A 29 -4.99 -25.90 -7.36
C ARG A 29 -6.44 -26.04 -7.80
N VAL A 30 -7.27 -25.01 -7.62
CA VAL A 30 -8.69 -25.06 -7.97
C VAL A 30 -8.92 -24.67 -9.43
N LEU A 31 -8.25 -23.60 -9.87
CA LEU A 31 -8.34 -23.11 -11.26
C LEU A 31 -7.28 -23.74 -12.18
N GLY A 32 -6.31 -24.47 -11.62
CA GLY A 32 -5.30 -25.20 -12.40
C GLY A 32 -4.29 -24.31 -13.11
N LEU A 33 -4.13 -23.04 -12.70
CA LEU A 33 -3.20 -22.12 -13.33
C LEU A 33 -1.76 -22.47 -12.98
N SER A 34 -0.86 -22.37 -13.95
CA SER A 34 0.57 -22.43 -13.66
C SER A 34 1.03 -21.19 -12.89
N ALA A 35 2.14 -21.31 -12.15
CA ALA A 35 2.74 -20.16 -11.45
C ALA A 35 3.08 -19.01 -12.42
N ALA A 36 3.51 -19.33 -13.65
CA ALA A 36 3.79 -18.34 -14.68
C ALA A 36 2.51 -17.62 -15.16
N GLN A 37 1.42 -18.37 -15.41
CA GLN A 37 0.12 -17.80 -15.76
C GLN A 37 -0.41 -16.89 -14.65
N LEU A 38 -0.33 -17.34 -13.40
CA LEU A 38 -0.75 -16.55 -12.26
C LEU A 38 0.10 -15.27 -12.14
N GLY A 39 1.42 -15.38 -12.26
CA GLY A 39 2.34 -14.23 -12.22
C GLY A 39 2.02 -13.20 -13.29
N ILE A 40 1.92 -13.61 -14.55
CA ILE A 40 1.57 -12.73 -15.69
C ILE A 40 0.20 -12.09 -15.46
N GLY A 41 -0.79 -12.88 -15.02
CA GLY A 41 -2.14 -12.38 -14.77
C GLY A 41 -2.19 -11.34 -13.65
N LEU A 42 -1.48 -11.56 -12.54
CA LEU A 42 -1.38 -10.59 -11.45
C LEU A 42 -0.63 -9.32 -11.87
N THR A 43 0.40 -9.43 -12.72
CA THR A 43 1.10 -8.25 -13.27
C THR A 43 0.18 -7.43 -14.17
N ALA A 44 -0.52 -8.07 -15.12
CA ALA A 44 -1.47 -7.41 -15.99
C ALA A 44 -2.60 -6.74 -15.17
N ALA A 45 -3.12 -7.45 -14.17
CA ALA A 45 -4.11 -6.93 -13.25
C ALA A 45 -3.59 -5.71 -12.46
N GLY A 46 -2.35 -5.75 -11.98
CA GLY A 46 -1.70 -4.63 -11.31
C GLY A 46 -1.61 -3.38 -12.19
N LEU A 47 -1.25 -3.54 -13.47
CA LEU A 47 -1.22 -2.45 -14.46
C LEU A 47 -2.60 -1.84 -14.68
N CYS A 48 -3.64 -2.66 -14.83
CA CYS A 48 -5.03 -2.19 -14.90
C CYS A 48 -5.44 -1.45 -13.62
N GLY A 49 -5.03 -1.96 -12.46
CA GLY A 49 -5.17 -1.32 -11.14
C GLY A 49 -4.63 0.10 -11.10
N VAL A 50 -3.38 0.27 -11.51
CA VAL A 50 -2.71 1.57 -11.58
C VAL A 50 -3.44 2.50 -12.56
N ALA A 51 -3.75 2.01 -13.76
CA ALA A 51 -4.45 2.79 -14.79
C ALA A 51 -5.84 3.26 -14.33
N ALA A 52 -6.55 2.45 -13.53
CA ALA A 52 -7.90 2.76 -13.04
C ALA A 52 -7.92 3.71 -11.82
N SER A 53 -6.82 3.83 -11.07
CA SER A 53 -6.77 4.66 -9.86
C SER A 53 -7.09 6.15 -10.11
N VAL A 54 -6.54 6.72 -11.19
CA VAL A 54 -6.75 8.12 -11.59
C VAL A 54 -8.19 8.40 -12.06
N PRO A 55 -8.78 7.64 -13.01
CA PRO A 55 -10.17 7.88 -13.42
C PRO A 55 -11.16 7.63 -12.26
N ALA A 56 -10.89 6.68 -11.36
CA ALA A 56 -11.70 6.50 -10.15
C ALA A 56 -11.67 7.73 -9.23
N GLY A 57 -10.51 8.35 -9.04
CA GLY A 57 -10.38 9.63 -8.31
C GLY A 57 -11.20 10.75 -8.97
N ARG A 58 -11.07 10.93 -10.29
CA ARG A 58 -11.85 11.93 -11.03
C ARG A 58 -13.36 11.69 -10.95
N ALA A 59 -13.78 10.43 -11.00
CA ALA A 59 -15.17 10.05 -10.80
C ALA A 59 -15.67 10.46 -9.40
N ALA A 60 -14.85 10.24 -8.36
CA ALA A 60 -15.15 10.67 -6.99
C ALA A 60 -15.20 12.20 -6.83
N ASP A 61 -14.36 12.94 -7.55
CA ASP A 61 -14.41 14.40 -7.57
C ASP A 61 -15.72 14.89 -8.18
N ARG A 62 -16.14 14.28 -9.31
CA ARG A 62 -17.37 14.65 -10.04
C ARG A 62 -18.66 14.23 -9.36
N TRP A 63 -18.75 12.99 -8.89
CA TRP A 63 -20.00 12.39 -8.38
C TRP A 63 -20.03 12.22 -6.86
N GLY A 64 -18.93 12.53 -6.16
CA GLY A 64 -18.78 12.32 -4.74
C GLY A 64 -18.05 11.01 -4.41
N ALA A 65 -17.18 11.05 -3.40
CA ALA A 65 -16.36 9.90 -3.02
C ALA A 65 -17.21 8.71 -2.55
N ARG A 66 -18.27 8.93 -1.76
CA ARG A 66 -19.13 7.86 -1.23
C ARG A 66 -19.85 7.03 -2.31
N PRO A 67 -20.65 7.59 -3.23
CA PRO A 67 -21.36 6.78 -4.22
C PRO A 67 -20.40 6.02 -5.15
N VAL A 68 -19.30 6.66 -5.56
CA VAL A 68 -18.27 6.02 -6.38
C VAL A 68 -17.60 4.87 -5.63
N LEU A 69 -17.26 5.07 -4.36
CA LEU A 69 -16.67 4.02 -3.52
C LEU A 69 -17.61 2.81 -3.38
N VAL A 70 -18.91 3.05 -3.14
CA VAL A 70 -19.91 1.97 -3.03
C VAL A 70 -19.99 1.17 -4.32
N VAL A 71 -20.02 1.82 -5.49
CA VAL A 71 -20.03 1.13 -6.79
C VAL A 71 -18.78 0.30 -6.98
N LEU A 72 -17.59 0.88 -6.75
CA LEU A 72 -16.32 0.18 -6.93
C LEU A 72 -16.21 -1.06 -6.03
N ILE A 73 -16.59 -0.94 -4.75
CA ILE A 73 -16.56 -2.06 -3.81
C ILE A 73 -17.60 -3.12 -4.18
N THR A 74 -18.77 -2.73 -4.67
CA THR A 74 -19.81 -3.68 -5.12
C THR A 74 -19.32 -4.47 -6.35
N VAL A 75 -18.72 -3.79 -7.33
CA VAL A 75 -18.12 -4.48 -8.48
C VAL A 75 -16.97 -5.38 -8.04
N ASN A 76 -16.17 -4.96 -7.06
CA ASN A 76 -15.11 -5.79 -6.49
C ASN A 76 -15.69 -7.07 -5.87
N ALA A 77 -16.76 -6.96 -5.09
CA ALA A 77 -17.43 -8.10 -4.50
C ALA A 77 -17.93 -9.10 -5.56
N LEU A 78 -18.62 -8.60 -6.59
CA LEU A 78 -19.13 -9.43 -7.68
C LEU A 78 -17.99 -10.07 -8.49
N GLY A 79 -16.91 -9.32 -8.72
CA GLY A 79 -15.72 -9.80 -9.40
C GLY A 79 -15.02 -10.91 -8.62
N THR A 80 -14.82 -10.72 -7.31
CA THR A 80 -14.24 -11.74 -6.42
C THR A 80 -15.10 -12.99 -6.35
N ALA A 81 -16.43 -12.86 -6.24
CA ALA A 81 -17.34 -14.00 -6.32
C ALA A 81 -17.28 -14.70 -7.69
N GLY A 82 -17.08 -13.93 -8.76
CA GLY A 82 -16.95 -14.42 -10.13
C GLY A 82 -15.81 -15.41 -10.32
N TYR A 83 -14.75 -15.37 -9.50
CA TYR A 83 -13.67 -16.36 -9.58
C TYR A 83 -14.14 -17.79 -9.35
N ALA A 84 -15.26 -18.00 -8.64
CA ALA A 84 -15.86 -19.32 -8.47
C ALA A 84 -16.43 -19.92 -9.77
N LEU A 85 -16.68 -19.08 -10.79
CA LEU A 85 -17.30 -19.44 -12.06
C LEU A 85 -16.29 -19.51 -13.22
N VAL A 86 -15.05 -19.09 -12.98
CA VAL A 86 -14.00 -19.08 -14.00
C VAL A 86 -13.45 -20.49 -14.19
N HIS A 87 -13.25 -20.90 -15.44
CA HIS A 87 -12.69 -22.21 -15.79
C HIS A 87 -11.61 -22.11 -16.89
N SER A 88 -11.25 -20.90 -17.32
CA SER A 88 -10.26 -20.67 -18.37
C SER A 88 -9.34 -19.50 -18.04
N TYR A 89 -8.10 -19.57 -18.52
CA TYR A 89 -7.10 -18.53 -18.27
C TYR A 89 -7.50 -17.14 -18.82
N PRO A 90 -8.06 -16.98 -20.03
CA PRO A 90 -8.50 -15.67 -20.51
C PRO A 90 -9.62 -15.06 -19.64
N ALA A 91 -10.56 -15.87 -19.15
CA ALA A 91 -11.60 -15.41 -18.26
C ALA A 91 -11.04 -14.99 -16.89
N PHE A 92 -10.08 -15.76 -16.35
CA PHE A 92 -9.33 -15.37 -15.16
C PHE A 92 -8.62 -14.04 -15.36
N LEU A 93 -7.90 -13.87 -16.47
CA LEU A 93 -7.13 -12.67 -16.76
C LEU A 93 -8.03 -11.43 -16.85
N ALA A 94 -9.12 -11.51 -17.60
CA ALA A 94 -10.09 -10.43 -17.71
C ALA A 94 -10.68 -10.05 -16.35
N LEU A 95 -11.08 -11.05 -15.56
CA LEU A 95 -11.66 -10.83 -14.25
C LEU A 95 -10.65 -10.25 -13.25
N ALA A 96 -9.41 -10.74 -13.25
CA ALA A 96 -8.32 -10.23 -12.42
C ALA A 96 -8.00 -8.77 -12.73
N CYS A 97 -7.99 -8.40 -14.01
CA CYS A 97 -7.84 -7.02 -14.44
C CYS A 97 -8.97 -6.12 -13.93
N VAL A 98 -10.23 -6.57 -14.02
CA VAL A 98 -11.38 -5.82 -13.50
C VAL A 98 -11.31 -5.68 -11.98
N VAL A 99 -11.12 -6.79 -11.26
CA VAL A 99 -11.03 -6.84 -9.79
C VAL A 99 -9.92 -5.91 -9.28
N SER A 100 -8.72 -5.98 -9.86
CA SER A 100 -7.61 -5.11 -9.48
C SER A 100 -7.86 -3.64 -9.82
N ALA A 101 -8.47 -3.36 -10.99
CA ALA A 101 -8.88 -2.01 -11.38
C ALA A 101 -9.83 -1.38 -10.34
N VAL A 102 -10.87 -2.11 -9.94
CA VAL A 102 -11.85 -1.58 -8.98
C VAL A 102 -11.34 -1.56 -7.54
N ASP A 103 -10.50 -2.52 -7.13
CA ASP A 103 -9.87 -2.52 -5.80
C ASP A 103 -8.93 -1.32 -5.63
N ARG A 104 -8.05 -1.08 -6.60
CA ARG A 104 -7.11 0.06 -6.57
C ARG A 104 -7.84 1.40 -6.73
N GLY A 105 -8.87 1.45 -7.55
CA GLY A 105 -9.79 2.59 -7.63
C GLY A 105 -10.47 2.86 -6.29
N ALA A 106 -11.03 1.83 -5.64
CA ALA A 106 -11.70 1.95 -4.36
C ALA A 106 -10.73 2.44 -3.27
N ALA A 107 -9.48 1.96 -3.26
CA ALA A 107 -8.45 2.44 -2.35
C ALA A 107 -8.18 3.95 -2.51
N ALA A 108 -8.04 4.42 -3.75
CA ALA A 108 -7.84 5.85 -4.04
C ALA A 108 -9.02 6.70 -3.55
N VAL A 109 -10.25 6.29 -3.88
CA VAL A 109 -11.47 7.02 -3.48
C VAL A 109 -11.69 6.97 -1.96
N ARG A 110 -11.40 5.85 -1.32
CA ARG A 110 -11.48 5.70 0.15
C ARG A 110 -10.50 6.61 0.87
N ASN A 111 -9.29 6.78 0.34
CA ASN A 111 -8.33 7.73 0.88
C ASN A 111 -8.85 9.18 0.80
N ALA A 112 -9.43 9.57 -0.34
CA ALA A 112 -10.07 10.88 -0.49
C ALA A 112 -11.22 11.06 0.52
N LEU A 113 -12.09 10.05 0.66
CA LEU A 113 -13.17 10.06 1.65
C LEU A 113 -12.65 10.23 3.09
N TYR A 114 -11.56 9.55 3.46
CA TYR A 114 -10.96 9.71 4.77
C TYR A 114 -10.43 11.12 5.00
N ALA A 115 -9.89 11.77 3.97
CA ALA A 115 -9.46 13.17 4.06
C ALA A 115 -10.66 14.12 4.24
N GLU A 116 -11.79 13.86 3.55
CA GLU A 116 -13.01 14.66 3.71
C GLU A 116 -13.65 14.50 5.11
N VAL A 117 -13.64 13.28 5.65
CA VAL A 117 -14.41 12.89 6.83
C VAL A 117 -13.66 13.07 8.15
N LEU A 118 -12.33 12.96 8.14
CA LEU A 118 -11.53 13.10 9.34
C LEU A 118 -11.19 14.57 9.60
N PRO A 119 -11.34 15.06 10.85
CA PRO A 119 -10.91 16.41 11.25
C PRO A 119 -9.45 16.65 10.88
N ALA A 120 -9.12 17.82 10.33
CA ALA A 120 -7.79 18.15 9.80
C ALA A 120 -6.67 17.87 10.81
N ASP A 121 -6.88 18.27 12.07
CA ASP A 121 -6.00 18.08 13.23
C ASP A 121 -5.80 16.62 13.65
N ARG A 122 -6.65 15.70 13.18
CA ARG A 122 -6.61 14.27 13.55
C ARG A 122 -6.52 13.34 12.36
N ARG A 123 -6.31 13.84 11.13
CA ARG A 123 -6.25 13.00 9.92
C ARG A 123 -5.12 11.98 10.01
N VAL A 124 -3.92 12.43 10.40
CA VAL A 124 -2.73 11.58 10.48
C VAL A 124 -2.93 10.50 11.55
N ALA A 125 -3.33 10.88 12.77
CA ALA A 125 -3.57 9.94 13.86
C ALA A 125 -4.74 8.98 13.58
N GLY A 126 -5.82 9.48 12.97
CA GLY A 126 -6.97 8.67 12.56
C GLY A 126 -6.58 7.63 11.50
N ARG A 127 -5.74 8.00 10.53
CA ARG A 127 -5.21 7.04 9.54
C ARG A 127 -4.25 6.04 10.14
N ALA A 128 -3.37 6.46 11.06
CA ALA A 128 -2.50 5.56 11.79
C ALA A 128 -3.33 4.48 12.52
N TYR A 129 -4.40 4.91 13.20
CA TYR A 129 -5.34 3.99 13.85
C TYR A 129 -6.03 3.05 12.86
N LEU A 130 -6.53 3.56 11.72
CA LEU A 130 -7.15 2.70 10.70
C LEU A 130 -6.14 1.71 10.10
N ARG A 131 -4.85 2.06 9.98
CA ARG A 131 -3.80 1.14 9.53
C ARG A 131 -3.53 0.03 10.54
N VAL A 132 -3.51 0.35 11.83
CA VAL A 132 -3.44 -0.67 12.89
C VAL A 132 -4.60 -1.65 12.76
N VAL A 133 -5.82 -1.14 12.58
CA VAL A 133 -7.01 -1.98 12.35
C VAL A 133 -6.88 -2.83 11.08
N THR A 134 -6.31 -2.28 10.01
CA THR A 134 -6.01 -3.03 8.78
C THR A 134 -5.10 -4.21 9.06
N ASN A 135 -3.96 -3.99 9.74
CA ASN A 135 -2.99 -5.04 10.03
C ASN A 135 -3.58 -6.12 10.94
N VAL A 136 -4.34 -5.72 11.97
CA VAL A 136 -5.05 -6.66 12.84
C VAL A 136 -6.04 -7.50 12.04
N GLY A 137 -6.85 -6.86 11.20
CA GLY A 137 -7.82 -7.58 10.36
C GLY A 137 -7.16 -8.52 9.36
N LEU A 138 -6.10 -8.10 8.67
CA LEU A 138 -5.33 -8.98 7.78
C LEU A 138 -4.76 -10.17 8.55
N CYS A 139 -4.20 -9.97 9.74
CA CYS A 139 -3.67 -11.04 10.57
C CYS A 139 -4.76 -12.06 10.95
N LEU A 140 -5.92 -11.58 11.41
CA LEU A 140 -7.07 -12.43 11.73
C LEU A 140 -7.60 -13.17 10.49
N GLY A 141 -7.73 -12.48 9.37
CA GLY A 141 -8.14 -13.06 8.09
C GLY A 141 -7.18 -14.15 7.62
N THR A 142 -5.88 -13.88 7.65
CA THR A 142 -4.85 -14.83 7.27
C THR A 142 -4.84 -16.05 8.19
N ALA A 143 -5.04 -15.88 9.50
CA ALA A 143 -5.16 -16.98 10.44
C ALA A 143 -6.39 -17.87 10.14
N LEU A 144 -7.53 -17.27 9.81
CA LEU A 144 -8.72 -18.00 9.35
C LEU A 144 -8.46 -18.72 8.01
N GLY A 145 -7.73 -18.07 7.10
CA GLY A 145 -7.32 -18.66 5.83
C GLY A 145 -6.39 -19.85 6.00
N ALA A 146 -5.49 -19.81 6.99
CA ALA A 146 -4.63 -20.94 7.32
C ALA A 146 -5.44 -22.20 7.70
N VAL A 147 -6.61 -22.06 8.33
CA VAL A 147 -7.52 -23.19 8.58
C VAL A 147 -8.03 -23.78 7.25
N ALA A 148 -8.43 -22.94 6.30
CA ALA A 148 -8.84 -23.40 4.97
C ALA A 148 -7.69 -24.08 4.21
N LEU A 149 -6.46 -23.59 4.36
CA LEU A 149 -5.25 -24.22 3.82
C LEU A 149 -4.98 -25.59 4.44
N GLN A 150 -5.20 -25.77 5.74
CA GLN A 150 -5.04 -27.07 6.41
C GLN A 150 -6.07 -28.09 5.97
N VAL A 151 -7.32 -27.66 5.71
CA VAL A 151 -8.35 -28.55 5.16
C VAL A 151 -8.01 -28.99 3.74
N ASP A 152 -7.36 -28.11 2.97
CA ASP A 152 -6.83 -28.37 1.62
C ASP A 152 -7.83 -29.00 0.64
N ARG A 153 -9.09 -28.54 0.68
CA ARG A 153 -10.13 -28.99 -0.26
C ARG A 153 -10.73 -27.83 -1.02
N ARG A 154 -11.13 -28.08 -2.28
CA ARG A 154 -11.81 -27.11 -3.15
C ARG A 154 -12.95 -26.34 -2.46
N PRO A 155 -13.86 -26.95 -1.69
CA PRO A 155 -14.91 -26.22 -0.99
C PRO A 155 -14.37 -25.24 0.07
N ALA A 156 -13.26 -25.54 0.73
CA ALA A 156 -12.65 -24.66 1.73
C ALA A 156 -12.08 -23.40 1.07
N TYR A 157 -11.37 -23.57 -0.05
CA TYR A 157 -10.88 -22.44 -0.85
C TYR A 157 -12.03 -21.58 -1.41
N LEU A 158 -13.07 -22.20 -1.98
CA LEU A 158 -14.24 -21.47 -2.48
C LEU A 158 -14.97 -20.71 -1.38
N THR A 159 -15.17 -21.33 -0.22
CA THR A 159 -15.81 -20.69 0.94
C THR A 159 -15.01 -19.46 1.38
N ALA A 160 -13.68 -19.54 1.40
CA ALA A 160 -12.83 -18.42 1.76
C ALA A 160 -12.97 -17.24 0.78
N ILE A 161 -12.90 -17.50 -0.54
CA ILE A 161 -13.09 -16.46 -1.57
C ILE A 161 -14.49 -15.86 -1.53
N LEU A 162 -15.53 -16.68 -1.34
CA LEU A 162 -16.91 -16.20 -1.24
C LEU A 162 -17.18 -15.43 0.06
N ALA A 163 -16.51 -15.79 1.16
CA ALA A 163 -16.57 -15.04 2.41
C ALA A 163 -15.95 -13.65 2.26
N ASP A 164 -14.84 -13.53 1.53
CA ASP A 164 -14.25 -12.23 1.20
C ASP A 164 -15.16 -11.40 0.28
N ALA A 165 -15.74 -12.00 -0.75
CA ALA A 165 -16.75 -11.34 -1.59
C ALA A 165 -17.94 -10.81 -0.77
N LEU A 166 -18.43 -11.61 0.17
CA LEU A 166 -19.47 -11.19 1.11
C LEU A 166 -19.00 -10.03 2.00
N SER A 167 -17.75 -10.05 2.46
CA SER A 167 -17.16 -8.97 3.24
C SER A 167 -17.20 -7.63 2.47
N TYR A 168 -16.88 -7.65 1.17
CA TYR A 168 -16.96 -6.47 0.32
C TYR A 168 -18.41 -5.97 0.17
N LEU A 169 -19.40 -6.86 0.02
CA LEU A 169 -20.82 -6.45 -0.01
C LEU A 169 -21.26 -5.79 1.31
N VAL A 170 -20.85 -6.36 2.44
CA VAL A 170 -21.13 -5.77 3.76
C VAL A 170 -20.49 -4.40 3.86
N VAL A 171 -19.24 -4.25 3.45
CA VAL A 171 -18.52 -2.96 3.42
C VAL A 171 -19.21 -1.94 2.53
N ALA A 172 -19.66 -2.33 1.33
CA ALA A 172 -20.42 -1.47 0.43
C ALA A 172 -21.73 -0.99 1.10
N ALA A 173 -22.47 -1.89 1.75
CA ALA A 173 -23.68 -1.54 2.49
C ALA A 173 -23.40 -0.59 3.67
N LEU A 174 -22.30 -0.81 4.41
CA LEU A 174 -21.91 0.06 5.52
C LEU A 174 -21.49 1.46 5.06
N PHE A 175 -20.73 1.58 3.96
CA PHE A 175 -20.45 2.88 3.34
C PHE A 175 -21.70 3.54 2.77
N HIS A 176 -22.64 2.76 2.23
CA HIS A 176 -23.93 3.26 1.81
C HIS A 176 -24.80 3.73 2.99
N ARG A 177 -24.56 3.29 4.23
CA ARG A 177 -25.25 3.81 5.43
C ARG A 177 -24.47 4.89 6.16
N LEU A 178 -23.24 5.18 5.73
CA LEU A 178 -22.39 6.17 6.37
C LEU A 178 -22.93 7.58 6.11
N ALA A 179 -23.39 8.24 7.16
CA ALA A 179 -23.72 9.66 7.11
C ALA A 179 -22.42 10.46 6.94
N VAL A 180 -22.20 10.93 5.72
CA VAL A 180 -21.12 11.86 5.38
C VAL A 180 -21.75 13.26 5.41
N PRO A 181 -21.19 14.23 6.14
CA PRO A 181 -21.64 15.62 6.07
C PRO A 181 -21.74 16.04 4.59
N ALA A 182 -22.83 16.69 4.21
CA ALA A 182 -22.99 17.16 2.84
C ALA A 182 -21.75 17.96 2.44
N ARG A 183 -21.18 17.65 1.27
CA ARG A 183 -20.07 18.44 0.71
C ARG A 183 -20.52 19.91 0.76
N VAL A 184 -19.85 20.72 1.58
CA VAL A 184 -19.64 22.11 1.19
C VAL A 184 -18.74 21.98 -0.02
N ARG A 185 -19.34 21.86 -1.21
CA ARG A 185 -18.60 22.15 -2.45
C ARG A 185 -17.94 23.48 -2.12
N PRO A 186 -16.60 23.61 -2.14
CA PRO A 186 -16.04 24.93 -2.37
C PRO A 186 -16.83 25.42 -3.58
N ALA A 187 -17.55 26.54 -3.44
CA ALA A 187 -18.23 27.12 -4.59
C ALA A 187 -17.23 27.01 -5.73
N ALA A 188 -17.62 26.40 -6.84
CA ALA A 188 -16.87 26.56 -8.05
C ALA A 188 -16.93 28.07 -8.30
N ARG A 189 -16.00 28.81 -7.70
CA ARG A 189 -15.80 30.21 -8.00
C ARG A 189 -15.58 30.18 -9.50
N PRO A 190 -16.33 30.99 -10.26
CA PRO A 190 -16.20 31.03 -11.70
C PRO A 190 -14.71 31.07 -12.02
N VAL A 191 -14.28 30.24 -12.96
CA VAL A 191 -12.95 30.39 -13.54
C VAL A 191 -12.91 31.80 -14.12
N ALA A 192 -12.37 32.74 -13.36
CA ALA A 192 -12.06 34.08 -13.86
C ALA A 192 -10.85 33.90 -14.78
N GLY A 193 -11.15 33.46 -16.01
CA GLY A 193 -10.15 33.09 -17.00
C GLY A 193 -10.69 32.26 -18.18
N ASP A 194 -11.93 31.76 -18.14
CA ASP A 194 -12.49 30.99 -19.26
C ASP A 194 -13.40 31.87 -20.12
N GLY A 195 -12.89 32.24 -21.31
CA GLY A 195 -13.76 32.53 -22.44
C GLY A 195 -14.62 31.29 -22.79
N PRO A 196 -15.81 31.46 -23.36
CA PRO A 196 -16.74 30.36 -23.58
C PRO A 196 -16.24 29.47 -24.73
N GLY A 197 -15.73 28.26 -24.45
CA GLY A 197 -15.48 27.32 -25.55
C GLY A 197 -14.68 26.03 -25.37
N GLU A 198 -14.01 25.71 -24.26
CA GLU A 198 -13.16 24.49 -24.25
C GLU A 198 -13.75 23.29 -23.46
N PRO A 199 -13.89 22.10 -24.11
CA PRO A 199 -14.44 20.90 -23.49
C PRO A 199 -13.48 20.29 -22.45
N ALA A 200 -14.04 19.90 -21.30
CA ALA A 200 -13.37 19.38 -20.10
C ALA A 200 -12.63 18.01 -20.25
N GLY A 201 -12.31 17.58 -21.47
CA GLY A 201 -11.81 16.24 -21.79
C GLY A 201 -10.28 16.09 -21.95
N ARG A 202 -9.48 17.16 -21.76
CA ARG A 202 -8.06 17.14 -22.18
C ARG A 202 -7.04 17.74 -21.21
N ARG A 203 -7.38 17.94 -19.93
CA ARG A 203 -6.39 18.40 -18.94
C ARG A 203 -5.55 17.21 -18.44
N CYS A 204 -4.28 17.13 -18.85
CA CYS A 204 -3.30 16.21 -18.27
C CYS A 204 -3.29 16.34 -16.73
N ASN A 205 -3.09 15.22 -16.02
CA ASN A 205 -3.03 15.23 -14.55
C ASN A 205 -1.92 16.22 -14.12
N PRO A 206 -2.24 17.30 -13.37
CA PRO A 206 -1.27 18.33 -12.99
C PRO A 206 -0.08 17.75 -12.22
N ALA A 207 -0.30 16.69 -11.43
CA ALA A 207 0.75 16.00 -10.69
C ALA A 207 1.83 15.36 -11.60
N LEU A 208 1.50 15.03 -12.86
CA LEU A 208 2.48 14.50 -13.83
C LEU A 208 3.40 15.58 -14.42
N ARG A 209 3.07 16.85 -14.22
CA ARG A 209 3.90 17.99 -14.63
C ARG A 209 4.64 18.61 -13.45
N ASP A 210 4.28 18.22 -12.23
CA ASP A 210 4.95 18.62 -11.00
C ASP A 210 6.20 17.76 -10.76
N GLY A 211 7.32 18.18 -11.39
CA GLY A 211 8.61 17.52 -11.26
C GLY A 211 9.06 17.28 -9.80
N PRO A 212 8.99 18.28 -8.90
CA PRO A 212 9.30 18.09 -7.48
C PRO A 212 8.45 17.01 -6.80
N PHE A 213 7.13 17.01 -7.03
CA PHE A 213 6.24 16.00 -6.47
C PHE A 213 6.53 14.60 -7.04
N LEU A 214 6.84 14.49 -8.34
CA LEU A 214 7.25 13.23 -8.96
C LEU A 214 8.54 12.69 -8.33
N VAL A 215 9.52 13.54 -8.06
CA VAL A 215 10.75 13.13 -7.35
C VAL A 215 10.41 12.60 -5.96
N VAL A 216 9.61 13.32 -5.17
CA VAL A 216 9.16 12.85 -3.84
C VAL A 216 8.43 11.49 -3.95
N THR A 217 7.59 11.32 -4.97
CA THR A 217 6.88 10.06 -5.23
C THR A 217 7.84 8.92 -5.54
N VAL A 218 8.85 9.14 -6.39
CA VAL A 218 9.87 8.13 -6.73
C VAL A 218 10.73 7.78 -5.51
N LEU A 219 11.18 8.77 -4.74
CA LEU A 219 11.95 8.55 -3.51
C LEU A 219 11.14 7.72 -2.49
N ASN A 220 9.85 8.03 -2.35
CA ASN A 220 8.96 7.25 -1.50
C ASN A 220 8.76 5.82 -2.04
N ALA A 221 8.62 5.65 -3.35
CA ALA A 221 8.53 4.33 -3.98
C ALA A 221 9.81 3.50 -3.72
N LEU A 222 11.00 4.10 -3.75
CA LEU A 222 12.23 3.42 -3.36
C LEU A 222 12.21 3.00 -1.88
N LEU A 223 11.75 3.87 -0.98
CA LEU A 223 11.58 3.51 0.44
C LEU A 223 10.53 2.39 0.65
N CYS A 224 9.54 2.27 -0.23
CA CYS A 224 8.57 1.16 -0.20
C CYS A 224 9.19 -0.21 -0.53
N LEU A 225 10.40 -0.29 -1.12
CA LEU A 225 11.09 -1.56 -1.36
C LEU A 225 11.34 -2.36 -0.06
N GLN A 226 11.32 -1.68 1.09
CA GLN A 226 11.39 -2.32 2.40
C GLN A 226 10.28 -3.36 2.66
N PHE A 227 9.11 -3.25 2.01
CA PHE A 227 8.05 -4.25 2.17
C PHE A 227 8.47 -5.57 1.53
N ALA A 228 9.02 -5.51 0.31
CA ALA A 228 9.59 -6.68 -0.35
C ALA A 228 10.81 -7.23 0.42
N MET A 229 11.57 -6.36 1.10
CA MET A 229 12.64 -6.77 2.01
C MET A 229 12.13 -7.71 3.10
N LEU A 230 11.00 -7.39 3.75
CA LEU A 230 10.40 -8.21 4.80
C LEU A 230 9.66 -9.44 4.25
N GLU A 231 8.87 -9.27 3.19
CA GLU A 231 8.01 -10.34 2.64
C GLU A 231 8.78 -11.40 1.84
N VAL A 232 9.89 -11.01 1.20
CA VAL A 232 10.63 -11.86 0.27
C VAL A 232 12.11 -11.96 0.66
N GLY A 233 12.76 -10.82 0.89
CA GLY A 233 14.21 -10.77 1.17
C GLY A 233 14.61 -11.56 2.42
N VAL A 234 13.98 -11.27 3.56
CA VAL A 234 14.30 -11.91 4.84
C VAL A 234 14.01 -13.42 4.83
N PRO A 235 12.83 -13.92 4.38
CA PRO A 235 12.59 -15.35 4.29
C PRO A 235 13.59 -16.10 3.39
N LEU A 236 13.91 -15.53 2.22
CA LEU A 236 14.89 -16.13 1.31
C LEU A 236 16.29 -16.14 1.90
N TRP A 237 16.70 -15.06 2.56
CA TRP A 237 17.99 -14.98 3.25
C TRP A 237 18.12 -16.01 4.36
N VAL A 238 17.10 -16.13 5.21
CA VAL A 238 17.07 -17.11 6.30
C VAL A 238 17.22 -18.53 5.77
N VAL A 239 16.49 -18.87 4.69
CA VAL A 239 16.44 -20.23 4.15
C VAL A 239 17.67 -20.60 3.31
N GLN A 240 18.27 -19.64 2.61
CA GLN A 240 19.29 -19.93 1.60
C GLN A 240 20.71 -19.54 2.00
N HIS A 241 20.87 -18.59 2.94
CA HIS A 241 22.17 -17.96 3.21
C HIS A 241 22.53 -17.88 4.70
N THR A 242 21.71 -18.45 5.59
CA THR A 242 21.98 -18.45 7.03
C THR A 242 21.70 -19.81 7.65
N GLU A 243 22.30 -20.07 8.80
CA GLU A 243 22.01 -21.25 9.63
C GLU A 243 20.82 -21.01 10.59
N ALA A 244 20.12 -19.88 10.48
CA ALA A 244 19.01 -19.56 11.38
C ALA A 244 17.87 -20.59 11.22
N PRO A 245 17.26 -21.06 12.32
CA PRO A 245 16.14 -22.00 12.23
C PRO A 245 14.99 -21.40 11.42
N ARG A 246 14.30 -22.22 10.61
CA ARG A 246 13.20 -21.76 9.73
C ARG A 246 12.06 -21.07 10.49
N ILE A 247 11.85 -21.43 11.76
CA ILE A 247 10.88 -20.77 12.66
C ILE A 247 11.17 -19.28 12.87
N THR A 248 12.41 -18.83 12.65
CA THR A 248 12.80 -17.42 12.71
C THR A 248 11.98 -16.58 11.73
N VAL A 249 11.59 -17.13 10.58
CA VAL A 249 10.72 -16.44 9.60
C VAL A 249 9.34 -16.10 10.18
N ALA A 250 8.78 -16.98 11.02
CA ALA A 250 7.54 -16.65 11.72
C ALA A 250 7.78 -15.58 12.81
N GLY A 251 8.92 -15.69 13.51
CA GLY A 251 9.34 -14.72 14.52
C GLY A 251 9.51 -13.31 13.96
N THR A 252 10.07 -13.16 12.76
CA THR A 252 10.24 -11.85 12.11
C THR A 252 8.91 -11.19 11.79
N LEU A 253 7.93 -11.95 11.26
CA LEU A 253 6.58 -11.44 10.99
C LEU A 253 5.88 -10.97 12.28
N ILE A 254 6.02 -11.74 13.36
CA ILE A 254 5.45 -11.38 14.68
C ILE A 254 6.12 -10.10 15.21
N VAL A 255 7.45 -10.04 15.21
CA VAL A 255 8.20 -8.87 15.70
C VAL A 255 7.84 -7.62 14.90
N ASN A 256 7.84 -7.68 13.57
CA ASN A 256 7.42 -6.56 12.74
C ASN A 256 5.98 -6.15 13.08
N THR A 257 5.04 -7.08 13.11
CA THR A 257 3.62 -6.78 13.36
C THR A 257 3.41 -6.09 14.72
N VAL A 258 4.03 -6.63 15.78
CA VAL A 258 3.92 -6.07 17.13
C VAL A 258 4.52 -4.66 17.19
N LEU A 259 5.72 -4.47 16.63
CA LEU A 259 6.39 -3.17 16.63
C LEU A 259 5.62 -2.14 15.80
N VAL A 260 5.15 -2.52 14.61
CA VAL A 260 4.32 -1.65 13.77
C VAL A 260 3.06 -1.24 14.54
N ILE A 261 2.30 -2.18 15.11
CA ILE A 261 1.10 -1.85 15.90
C ILE A 261 1.43 -0.93 17.08
N ALA A 262 2.51 -1.20 17.82
CA ALA A 262 2.89 -0.43 18.99
C ALA A 262 3.39 0.99 18.66
N LEU A 263 4.06 1.17 17.52
CA LEU A 263 4.79 2.39 17.20
C LEU A 263 4.06 3.30 16.20
N GLN A 264 3.17 2.76 15.36
CA GLN A 264 2.58 3.52 14.25
C GLN A 264 1.86 4.79 14.69
N VAL A 265 1.05 4.72 15.76
CA VAL A 265 0.32 5.88 16.28
C VAL A 265 1.26 6.92 16.90
N ARG A 266 2.34 6.47 17.55
CA ARG A 266 3.31 7.36 18.19
C ARG A 266 4.16 8.09 17.16
N ALA A 267 4.61 7.39 16.14
CA ALA A 267 5.48 7.95 15.09
C ALA A 267 4.77 8.97 14.20
N THR A 268 3.45 8.89 14.08
CA THR A 268 2.66 9.90 13.35
C THR A 268 2.46 11.22 14.10
N ARG A 269 2.82 11.31 15.38
CA ARG A 269 2.70 12.55 16.15
C ARG A 269 3.86 13.48 15.80
N GLY A 270 3.56 14.72 15.41
CA GLY A 270 4.57 15.76 15.14
C GLY A 270 5.17 15.75 13.73
N THR A 271 4.58 15.00 12.78
CA THR A 271 4.99 15.01 11.36
C THR A 271 4.14 15.97 10.51
N GLU A 272 3.50 16.96 11.12
CA GLU A 272 2.56 17.88 10.46
C GLU A 272 3.26 18.95 9.62
N ASP A 273 4.52 19.25 9.89
CA ASP A 273 5.32 20.14 9.04
C ASP A 273 6.10 19.31 7.99
N PRO A 274 5.96 19.63 6.69
CA PRO A 274 6.70 18.94 5.62
C PRO A 274 8.22 18.92 5.77
N ALA A 275 8.86 19.95 6.37
CA ALA A 275 10.31 19.89 6.59
C ALA A 275 10.67 18.86 7.68
N THR A 276 9.81 18.72 8.68
CA THR A 276 9.90 17.68 9.70
C THR A 276 9.59 16.30 9.12
N ALA A 277 8.56 16.18 8.28
CA ALA A 277 8.24 14.94 7.56
C ALA A 277 9.40 14.47 6.67
N ALA A 278 10.07 15.38 5.96
CA ALA A 278 11.24 15.07 5.15
C ALA A 278 12.43 14.57 6.00
N ARG A 279 12.69 15.19 7.16
CA ARG A 279 13.71 14.73 8.12
C ARG A 279 13.39 13.33 8.67
N VAL A 280 12.12 13.05 8.92
CA VAL A 280 11.65 11.73 9.36
C VAL A 280 11.89 10.68 8.28
N CYS A 281 11.62 10.98 7.00
CA CYS A 281 11.98 10.11 5.87
C CYS A 281 13.50 9.88 5.77
N GLY A 282 14.31 10.92 6.01
CA GLY A 282 15.77 10.80 6.07
C GLY A 282 16.25 9.82 7.14
N ARG A 283 15.73 9.95 8.36
CA ARG A 283 16.01 9.02 9.47
C ARG A 283 15.53 7.61 9.16
N ALA A 284 14.36 7.47 8.55
CA ALA A 284 13.82 6.19 8.13
C ALA A 284 14.78 5.47 7.15
N GLY A 285 15.26 6.17 6.11
CA GLY A 285 16.22 5.61 5.15
C GLY A 285 17.51 5.11 5.81
N LEU A 286 18.06 5.88 6.76
CA LEU A 286 19.26 5.49 7.50
C LEU A 286 19.03 4.26 8.40
N ILE A 287 17.90 4.19 9.09
CA ILE A 287 17.53 3.04 9.92
C ILE A 287 17.33 1.79 9.05
N LEU A 288 16.71 1.93 7.87
CA LEU A 288 16.56 0.84 6.92
C LEU A 288 17.90 0.36 6.36
N ALA A 289 18.84 1.28 6.12
CA ALA A 289 20.21 0.90 5.74
C ALA A 289 20.91 0.12 6.86
N ALA A 290 20.80 0.56 8.11
CA ALA A 290 21.31 -0.17 9.26
C ALA A 290 20.67 -1.57 9.38
N SER A 291 19.36 -1.68 9.14
CA SER A 291 18.65 -2.96 9.08
C SER A 291 19.26 -3.90 8.02
N CYS A 292 19.51 -3.41 6.81
CA CYS A 292 20.15 -4.21 5.74
C CYS A 292 21.53 -4.73 6.18
N LEU A 293 22.34 -3.90 6.82
CA LEU A 293 23.66 -4.30 7.32
C LEU A 293 23.55 -5.37 8.42
N VAL A 294 22.65 -5.18 9.38
CA VAL A 294 22.43 -6.17 10.46
C VAL A 294 21.93 -7.51 9.90
N LEU A 295 21.06 -7.50 8.90
CA LEU A 295 20.60 -8.71 8.21
C LEU A 295 21.75 -9.40 7.46
N ALA A 296 22.61 -8.63 6.78
CA ALA A 296 23.79 -9.17 6.11
C ALA A 296 24.75 -9.87 7.08
N LEU A 297 24.94 -9.29 8.27
CA LEU A 297 25.82 -9.86 9.30
C LEU A 297 25.38 -11.23 9.81
N ALA A 298 24.14 -11.66 9.58
CA ALA A 298 23.67 -13.00 9.96
C ALA A 298 24.32 -14.14 9.14
N HIS A 299 24.98 -13.82 8.02
CA HIS A 299 25.64 -14.81 7.16
C HIS A 299 26.83 -15.50 7.85
N GLY A 300 26.93 -16.82 7.72
CA GLY A 300 28.06 -17.60 8.24
C GLY A 300 28.16 -17.67 9.77
N LEU A 301 27.16 -17.18 10.49
CA LEU A 301 27.12 -17.22 11.96
C LEU A 301 26.34 -18.43 12.47
N PRO A 302 26.59 -18.89 13.72
CA PRO A 302 25.85 -19.98 14.33
C PRO A 302 24.35 -19.69 14.39
N ALA A 303 23.53 -20.74 14.27
CA ALA A 303 22.07 -20.67 14.15
C ALA A 303 21.38 -19.68 15.10
N VAL A 304 21.74 -19.70 16.39
CA VAL A 304 21.15 -18.81 17.41
C VAL A 304 21.56 -17.36 17.19
N VAL A 305 22.83 -17.10 16.89
CA VAL A 305 23.35 -15.74 16.65
C VAL A 305 22.74 -15.16 15.36
N ALA A 306 22.68 -15.97 14.30
CA ALA A 306 22.02 -15.60 13.06
C ALA A 306 20.54 -15.26 13.29
N ALA A 307 19.81 -16.07 14.07
CA ALA A 307 18.41 -15.81 14.40
C ALA A 307 18.22 -14.49 15.17
N VAL A 308 19.08 -14.22 16.17
CA VAL A 308 19.04 -12.96 16.94
C VAL A 308 19.29 -11.75 16.03
N LEU A 309 20.29 -11.82 15.16
CA LEU A 309 20.59 -10.74 14.21
C LEU A 309 19.46 -10.54 13.19
N VAL A 310 18.84 -11.61 12.71
CA VAL A 310 17.68 -11.52 11.82
C VAL A 310 16.51 -10.81 12.51
N LEU A 311 16.20 -11.18 13.76
CA LEU A 311 15.13 -10.53 14.53
C LEU A 311 15.46 -9.06 14.84
N ALA A 312 16.71 -8.75 15.19
CA ALA A 312 17.16 -7.38 15.42
C ALA A 312 17.12 -6.53 14.14
N GLY A 313 17.54 -7.09 13.01
CA GLY A 313 17.46 -6.46 11.69
C GLY A 313 16.02 -6.15 11.30
N VAL A 314 15.09 -7.08 11.55
CA VAL A 314 13.66 -6.86 11.30
C VAL A 314 13.05 -5.85 12.29
N ALA A 315 13.51 -5.81 13.53
CA ALA A 315 13.10 -4.77 14.46
C ALA A 315 13.49 -3.38 13.95
N LEU A 316 14.74 -3.20 13.49
CA LEU A 316 15.20 -1.97 12.83
C LEU A 316 14.38 -1.64 11.58
N GLN A 317 14.09 -2.65 10.75
CA GLN A 317 13.22 -2.49 9.58
C GLN A 317 11.85 -1.92 9.98
N ALA A 318 11.22 -2.46 11.02
CA ALA A 318 9.92 -2.00 11.48
C ALA A 318 9.95 -0.54 11.97
N PHE A 319 11.03 -0.10 12.63
CA PHE A 319 11.22 1.31 12.99
C PHE A 319 11.32 2.21 11.75
N GLY A 320 12.14 1.80 10.76
CA GLY A 320 12.27 2.52 9.49
C GLY A 320 10.97 2.58 8.70
N GLU A 321 10.20 1.50 8.70
CA GLU A 321 8.88 1.40 8.06
C GLU A 321 7.90 2.39 8.64
N VAL A 322 7.77 2.39 9.97
CA VAL A 322 6.83 3.25 10.67
C VAL A 322 7.14 4.73 10.41
N LEU A 323 8.42 5.11 10.42
CA LEU A 323 8.85 6.50 10.16
C LEU A 323 8.65 6.90 8.69
N SER A 324 9.07 6.05 7.74
CA SER A 324 8.92 6.33 6.31
C SER A 324 7.45 6.47 5.90
N GLN A 325 6.55 5.65 6.47
CA GLN A 325 5.11 5.78 6.24
C GLN A 325 4.53 7.08 6.81
N ALA A 326 4.93 7.46 8.04
CA ALA A 326 4.46 8.69 8.65
C ALA A 326 4.87 9.93 7.84
N GLY A 327 6.15 10.00 7.44
CA GLY A 327 6.67 11.11 6.65
C GLY A 327 6.13 11.15 5.21
N GLY A 328 6.14 10.01 4.51
CA GLY A 328 5.69 9.92 3.11
C GLY A 328 4.22 10.31 2.95
N TRP A 329 3.37 9.95 3.92
CA TRP A 329 1.98 10.36 3.90
C TRP A 329 1.82 11.85 4.10
N ALA A 330 2.43 12.44 5.14
CA ALA A 330 2.35 13.88 5.38
C ALA A 330 2.77 14.67 4.13
N LEU A 331 3.92 14.31 3.55
CA LEU A 331 4.43 14.93 2.32
C LEU A 331 3.47 14.79 1.13
N SER A 332 2.84 13.63 0.94
CA SER A 332 1.91 13.44 -0.19
C SER A 332 0.61 14.25 -0.08
N TYR A 333 0.20 14.62 1.14
CA TYR A 333 -0.96 15.48 1.38
C TYR A 333 -0.58 16.94 1.31
N ASP A 334 0.48 17.35 2.01
CA ASP A 334 0.85 18.76 2.10
C ASP A 334 1.40 19.33 0.78
N LEU A 335 2.10 18.52 -0.02
CA LEU A 335 2.57 18.95 -1.34
C LEU A 335 1.48 18.92 -2.41
N ALA A 336 0.30 18.36 -2.10
CA ALA A 336 -0.82 18.41 -3.01
C ALA A 336 -1.59 19.72 -2.78
N GLY A 337 -1.74 20.54 -3.82
CA GLY A 337 -2.54 21.76 -3.72
C GLY A 337 -3.98 21.44 -3.26
N GLU A 338 -4.61 22.34 -2.50
CA GLU A 338 -5.93 22.16 -1.87
C GLU A 338 -7.03 21.71 -2.84
N ARG A 339 -6.84 21.95 -4.15
CA ARG A 339 -7.80 21.66 -5.22
C ARG A 339 -7.50 20.37 -6.02
N ASP A 340 -6.32 19.76 -5.86
CA ASP A 340 -5.83 18.68 -6.72
C ASP A 340 -5.43 17.40 -5.95
N HIS A 341 -5.83 17.27 -4.68
CA HIS A 341 -5.49 16.11 -3.82
C HIS A 341 -5.73 14.75 -4.50
N GLY A 342 -6.84 14.55 -5.21
CA GLY A 342 -7.14 13.29 -5.88
C GLY A 342 -6.12 12.92 -6.97
N ALA A 343 -5.66 13.93 -7.73
CA ALA A 343 -4.76 13.74 -8.86
C ALA A 343 -3.32 13.42 -8.38
N TYR A 344 -2.87 14.09 -7.32
CA TYR A 344 -1.59 13.88 -6.66
C TYR A 344 -1.54 12.54 -5.91
N GLN A 345 -2.59 12.22 -5.15
CA GLN A 345 -2.69 10.94 -4.44
C GLN A 345 -2.75 9.76 -5.40
N GLY A 346 -3.35 9.92 -6.58
CA GLY A 346 -3.32 8.90 -7.64
C GLY A 346 -1.89 8.59 -8.09
N VAL A 347 -1.08 9.62 -8.36
CA VAL A 347 0.34 9.45 -8.76
C VAL A 347 1.18 8.85 -7.64
N TYR A 348 1.00 9.32 -6.40
CA TYR A 348 1.69 8.76 -5.23
C TYR A 348 1.39 7.26 -5.05
N ASN A 349 0.11 6.88 -5.11
CA ASN A 349 -0.31 5.48 -4.98
C ASN A 349 0.20 4.63 -6.16
N ALA A 350 0.23 5.17 -7.38
CA ALA A 350 0.82 4.49 -8.53
C ALA A 350 2.31 4.19 -8.32
N GLY A 351 3.07 5.15 -7.78
CA GLY A 351 4.48 4.95 -7.43
C GLY A 351 4.68 3.85 -6.39
N SER A 352 3.90 3.89 -5.30
CA SER A 352 3.93 2.82 -4.28
C SER A 352 3.52 1.45 -4.83
N ALA A 353 2.52 1.39 -5.71
CA ALA A 353 2.09 0.14 -6.34
C ALA A 353 3.18 -0.42 -7.28
N ALA A 354 3.85 0.42 -8.06
CA ALA A 354 4.97 0.02 -8.90
C ALA A 354 6.12 -0.56 -8.06
N SER A 355 6.41 0.05 -6.91
CA SER A 355 7.39 -0.48 -5.95
C SER A 355 7.00 -1.85 -5.41
N LEU A 356 5.74 -2.04 -5.00
CA LEU A 356 5.26 -3.36 -4.53
C LEU A 356 5.31 -4.43 -5.63
N MET A 357 5.09 -4.03 -6.89
CA MET A 357 5.12 -4.94 -8.04
C MET A 357 6.55 -5.38 -8.41
N ILE A 358 7.50 -4.43 -8.42
CA ILE A 358 8.88 -4.68 -8.85
C ILE A 358 9.77 -5.11 -7.67
N GLY A 359 9.39 -4.75 -6.45
CA GLY A 359 10.14 -4.95 -5.22
C GLY A 359 10.57 -6.39 -4.98
N PRO A 360 9.67 -7.40 -5.06
CA PRO A 360 10.04 -8.80 -4.93
C PRO A 360 11.16 -9.24 -5.89
N ALA A 361 11.10 -8.82 -7.16
CA ALA A 361 12.12 -9.15 -8.14
C ALA A 361 13.46 -8.47 -7.80
N VAL A 362 13.44 -7.17 -7.52
CA VAL A 362 14.65 -6.40 -7.16
C VAL A 362 15.31 -6.97 -5.91
N VAL A 363 14.53 -7.19 -4.84
CA VAL A 363 15.03 -7.72 -3.58
C VAL A 363 15.50 -9.15 -3.73
N SER A 364 14.76 -10.01 -4.44
CA SER A 364 15.20 -11.39 -4.68
C SER A 364 16.50 -11.43 -5.48
N THR A 365 16.64 -10.63 -6.55
CA THR A 365 17.88 -10.59 -7.33
C THR A 365 19.04 -10.07 -6.48
N ALA A 366 18.84 -9.00 -5.71
CA ALA A 366 19.88 -8.46 -4.85
C ALA A 366 20.28 -9.46 -3.75
N VAL A 367 19.31 -9.95 -2.98
CA VAL A 367 19.57 -10.78 -1.78
C VAL A 367 20.00 -12.21 -2.16
N VAL A 368 19.33 -12.85 -3.11
CA VAL A 368 19.68 -14.22 -3.53
C VAL A 368 20.83 -14.24 -4.52
N GLY A 369 20.85 -13.29 -5.47
CA GLY A 369 21.86 -13.27 -6.53
C GLY A 369 23.19 -12.68 -6.07
N TRP A 370 23.17 -11.58 -5.30
CA TRP A 370 24.40 -10.86 -4.90
C TRP A 370 24.75 -11.03 -3.42
N GLY A 371 23.92 -11.72 -2.63
CA GLY A 371 24.18 -12.03 -1.23
C GLY A 371 24.45 -10.79 -0.37
N LEU A 372 25.59 -10.76 0.31
CA LEU A 372 26.03 -9.65 1.16
C LEU A 372 26.08 -8.31 0.42
N PHE A 373 26.57 -8.31 -0.82
CA PHE A 373 26.64 -7.10 -1.63
C PHE A 373 25.24 -6.55 -1.94
N GLY A 374 24.27 -7.44 -2.15
CA GLY A 374 22.87 -7.06 -2.36
C GLY A 374 22.28 -6.29 -1.19
N TRP A 375 22.54 -6.72 0.04
CA TRP A 375 22.12 -6.02 1.25
C TRP A 375 22.76 -4.63 1.39
N VAL A 376 24.06 -4.52 1.13
CA VAL A 376 24.76 -3.22 1.16
C VAL A 376 24.19 -2.27 0.09
N ALA A 377 24.02 -2.75 -1.14
CA ALA A 377 23.46 -1.97 -2.23
C ALA A 377 22.03 -1.49 -1.93
N LEU A 378 21.19 -2.36 -1.38
CA LEU A 378 19.83 -2.00 -0.95
C LEU A 378 19.85 -0.96 0.17
N GLY A 379 20.75 -1.12 1.15
CA GLY A 379 20.93 -0.16 2.23
C GLY A 379 21.35 1.22 1.73
N VAL A 380 22.32 1.30 0.82
CA VAL A 380 22.76 2.55 0.20
C VAL A 380 21.61 3.21 -0.58
N LEU A 381 20.84 2.43 -1.35
CA LEU A 381 19.68 2.92 -2.08
C LEU A 381 18.63 3.54 -1.15
N LEU A 382 18.28 2.84 -0.06
CA LEU A 382 17.28 3.29 0.90
C LEU A 382 17.75 4.52 1.71
N ALA A 383 19.03 4.55 2.13
CA ALA A 383 19.63 5.73 2.76
C ALA A 383 19.63 6.93 1.81
N GLY A 384 20.07 6.74 0.56
CA GLY A 384 20.08 7.77 -0.46
C GLY A 384 18.69 8.32 -0.73
N ALA A 385 17.68 7.45 -0.88
CA ALA A 385 16.29 7.85 -1.08
C ALA A 385 15.74 8.67 0.09
N GLY A 386 16.00 8.23 1.33
CA GLY A 386 15.58 8.96 2.53
C GLY A 386 16.24 10.34 2.65
N LEU A 387 17.57 10.41 2.48
CA LEU A 387 18.33 11.66 2.61
C LEU A 387 17.99 12.67 1.50
N ALA A 388 17.70 12.19 0.28
CA ALA A 388 17.27 13.01 -0.84
C ALA A 388 15.86 13.63 -0.66
N MET A 389 15.06 13.13 0.29
CA MET A 389 13.72 13.66 0.56
C MET A 389 13.75 15.13 1.01
N GLY A 390 14.73 15.51 1.83
CA GLY A 390 14.90 16.89 2.30
C GLY A 390 15.11 17.91 1.16
N PRO A 391 16.13 17.72 0.31
CA PRO A 391 16.34 18.53 -0.89
C PRO A 391 15.12 18.57 -1.82
N ALA A 392 14.47 17.43 -2.08
CA ALA A 392 13.30 17.36 -2.96
C ALA A 392 12.11 18.19 -2.43
N VAL A 393 11.84 18.13 -1.12
CA VAL A 393 10.76 18.91 -0.49
C VAL A 393 11.09 20.41 -0.47
N ARG A 394 12.36 20.80 -0.26
CA ARG A 394 12.78 22.20 -0.37
C ARG A 394 12.59 22.73 -1.79
N TRP A 395 12.90 21.92 -2.80
CA TRP A 395 12.68 22.29 -4.19
C TRP A 395 11.20 22.48 -4.53
N ALA A 396 10.33 21.61 -4.02
CA ALA A 396 8.88 21.75 -4.19
C ALA A 396 8.36 23.07 -3.59
N ARG A 397 8.71 23.36 -2.33
CA ARG A 397 8.30 24.60 -1.64
C ARG A 397 8.87 25.88 -2.27
N GLY A 398 10.08 25.83 -2.80
CA GLY A 398 10.72 26.99 -3.45
C GLY A 398 9.97 27.48 -4.69
N ARG A 399 9.21 26.61 -5.37
CA ARG A 399 8.41 26.99 -6.55
C ARG A 399 7.06 27.60 -6.18
N GLU A 400 6.45 27.17 -5.08
CA GLU A 400 5.21 27.76 -4.56
C GLU A 400 5.46 29.21 -4.10
N GLY A 401 6.58 29.47 -3.42
CA GLY A 401 6.97 30.83 -3.03
C GLY A 401 7.26 31.75 -4.21
N ALA A 402 7.79 31.22 -5.33
CA ALA A 402 8.10 31.99 -6.53
C ALA A 402 6.90 32.22 -7.48
N SER A 403 5.76 31.55 -7.24
CA SER A 403 4.53 31.73 -8.01
C SER A 403 3.47 32.59 -7.28
N ALA A 404 3.72 32.92 -6.02
CA ALA A 404 2.88 33.77 -5.18
C ALA A 404 3.38 35.22 -5.03
N GLY A 405 4.58 35.53 -5.53
CA GLY A 405 5.14 36.88 -5.64
C GLY A 405 5.28 37.27 -7.10
#